data_AF-A0ABC9TJA0-F1
#
_entry.id   AF-A0ABC9TJA0-F1
#
_cell.length_a   1.000
_cell.length_b   1.000
_cell.length_c   1.000
_cell.angle_alpha   90.00
_cell.angle_beta   90.00
_cell.angle_gamma   90.00
#
_symmetry.space_group_name_H-M   'P 1'
#
loop_
_entity.id
_entity.type
_entity.pdbx_description
1 polymer ?
#
loop_
_entity_poly.entity_id
_entity_poly.type
_entity_poly.pdbx_seq_one_letter_code
_entity_poly.pdbx_strand_id
1 'polypeptide(L)'
;MKQSPDLENFLKTFIQKNVTIERKQQNQTIWHWLLLILFGLLTFGSLTQQLLLIGLFTLIAAIVKGPLMLVWGTIYSALVALFPPFALVLSLLFFIINLGTVMKSWRITLTSAYFYLIPLGFNLLKTTDWVSTPYFLTGLALLSILGLHFILEWLYKNNSLGRLLTWQIISVPFSLLLIILPSRLTKGRFGKKRIPKKVKL
;
A
#
# COMPACT_ATOMS: atom_id res chain seq x y z
N MET A 1 11.75 -43.43 24.71
CA MET A 1 12.69 -42.36 24.30
C MET A 1 12.45 -41.15 25.21
N LYS A 2 13.38 -40.87 26.13
CA LYS A 2 13.28 -39.78 27.10
C LYS A 2 13.76 -38.51 26.39
N GLN A 3 12.87 -37.58 26.07
CA GLN A 3 13.26 -36.28 25.50
C GLN A 3 14.22 -35.60 26.48
N SER A 4 15.37 -35.14 25.98
CA SER A 4 16.41 -34.54 26.81
C SER A 4 15.88 -33.19 27.36
N PRO A 5 15.92 -32.99 28.70
CA PRO A 5 15.41 -31.76 29.33
C PRO A 5 16.11 -30.49 28.82
N ASP A 6 17.33 -30.62 28.31
CA ASP A 6 18.10 -29.52 27.73
C ASP A 6 17.53 -28.99 26.42
N LEU A 7 16.94 -29.85 25.58
CA LEU A 7 16.34 -29.43 24.32
C LEU A 7 15.06 -28.62 24.57
N GLU A 8 14.25 -29.03 25.55
CA GLU A 8 13.01 -28.33 25.90
C GLU A 8 13.31 -26.97 26.52
N ASN A 9 14.33 -26.87 27.37
CA ASN A 9 14.78 -25.61 27.95
C ASN A 9 15.41 -24.67 26.90
N PHE A 10 16.18 -25.23 25.95
CA PHE A 10 16.72 -24.47 24.84
C PHE A 10 15.62 -23.93 23.92
N LEU A 11 14.61 -24.74 23.60
CA LEU A 11 13.46 -24.30 22.81
C LEU A 11 12.63 -23.24 23.55
N LYS A 12 12.35 -23.42 24.85
CA LYS A 12 11.65 -22.41 25.66
C LYS A 12 12.41 -21.09 25.70
N THR A 13 13.72 -21.12 25.91
CA THR A 13 14.55 -19.90 25.92
C THR A 13 14.66 -19.25 24.54
N PHE A 14 14.77 -20.02 23.46
CA PHE A 14 14.76 -19.49 22.10
C PHE A 14 13.42 -18.88 21.72
N ILE A 15 12.31 -19.56 22.04
CA ILE A 15 10.96 -19.06 21.79
C ILE A 15 10.73 -17.81 22.62
N GLN A 16 11.08 -17.80 23.91
CA GLN A 16 10.90 -16.65 24.78
C GLN A 16 11.76 -15.46 24.34
N LYS A 17 13.01 -15.68 23.94
CA LYS A 17 13.89 -14.64 23.40
C LYS A 17 13.40 -14.08 22.06
N ASN A 18 12.79 -14.90 21.20
CA ASN A 18 12.15 -14.43 19.95
C ASN A 18 10.78 -13.76 20.19
N VAL A 19 10.09 -14.09 21.27
CA VAL A 19 8.82 -13.45 21.66
C VAL A 19 9.07 -12.09 22.33
N THR A 20 10.19 -11.93 23.06
CA THR A 20 10.63 -10.66 23.67
C THR A 20 11.61 -9.89 22.79
N ILE A 21 11.43 -9.89 21.47
CA ILE A 21 11.98 -8.80 20.66
C ILE A 21 11.27 -7.55 21.16
N GLU A 22 11.97 -6.67 21.89
CA GLU A 22 11.46 -5.35 22.23
C GLU A 22 10.96 -4.70 20.95
N ARG A 23 9.64 -4.73 20.75
CA ARG A 23 9.02 -4.15 19.57
C ARG A 23 9.16 -2.65 19.73
N LYS A 24 10.17 -2.08 19.06
CA LYS A 24 10.42 -0.65 18.98
C LYS A 24 9.08 0.09 18.92
N GLN A 25 8.82 0.91 19.93
CA GLN A 25 7.55 1.61 20.12
C GLN A 25 7.24 2.48 18.89
N GLN A 26 6.46 1.94 17.95
CA GLN A 26 6.24 2.58 16.64
C GLN A 26 5.32 3.80 16.72
N ASN A 27 4.61 3.97 17.84
CA ASN A 27 3.71 5.10 18.08
C ASN A 27 4.44 6.46 18.15
N GLN A 28 5.76 6.47 18.37
CA GLN A 28 6.58 7.68 18.37
C GLN A 28 7.46 7.83 17.12
N THR A 29 7.19 7.05 16.07
CA THR A 29 7.99 7.18 14.83
C THR A 29 7.60 8.43 14.05
N ILE A 30 8.58 9.05 13.39
CA ILE A 30 8.38 10.19 12.48
C ILE A 30 7.28 9.89 11.44
N TRP A 31 7.18 8.63 11.00
CA TRP A 31 6.18 8.15 10.04
C TRP A 31 4.73 8.22 10.54
N HIS A 32 4.51 8.01 11.84
CA HIS A 32 3.19 8.13 12.46
C HIS A 32 2.71 9.58 12.42
N TRP A 33 3.55 10.49 12.89
CA TRP A 33 3.27 11.92 12.87
C TRP A 33 3.13 12.47 11.45
N LEU A 34 3.98 12.01 10.52
CA LEU A 34 3.85 12.34 9.11
C LEU A 34 2.48 11.94 8.57
N LEU A 35 1.99 10.72 8.86
CA LEU A 35 0.68 10.28 8.42
C LEU A 35 -0.44 11.12 9.04
N LEU A 36 -0.38 11.46 10.33
CA LEU A 36 -1.36 12.32 10.97
C LEU A 36 -1.38 13.73 10.37
N ILE A 37 -0.21 14.32 10.11
CA ILE A 37 -0.09 15.64 9.48
C ILE A 37 -0.65 15.60 8.06
N LEU A 38 -0.27 14.61 7.25
CA LEU A 38 -0.77 14.46 5.88
C LEU A 38 -2.28 14.27 5.86
N PHE A 39 -2.82 13.46 6.78
CA PHE A 39 -4.26 13.28 6.92
C PHE A 39 -4.98 14.55 7.37
N GLY A 40 -4.41 15.29 8.32
CA GLY A 40 -4.93 16.59 8.74
C GLY A 40 -4.97 17.58 7.57
N LEU A 41 -3.91 17.63 6.77
CA LEU A 41 -3.83 18.46 5.56
C LEU A 41 -4.92 18.09 4.55
N LEU A 42 -5.16 16.79 4.34
CA LEU A 42 -6.25 16.29 3.51
C LEU A 42 -7.61 16.69 4.08
N THR A 43 -7.81 16.55 5.39
CA THR A 43 -9.12 16.77 6.04
C THR A 43 -9.54 18.25 6.02
N PHE A 44 -8.61 19.16 6.30
CA PHE A 44 -8.88 20.61 6.30
C PHE A 44 -8.75 21.26 4.91
N GLY A 45 -8.06 20.60 3.98
CA GLY A 45 -7.87 21.12 2.62
C GLY A 45 -9.17 21.24 1.83
N SER A 46 -9.20 22.20 0.90
CA SER A 46 -10.28 22.28 -0.10
C SER A 46 -10.22 21.08 -1.06
N LEU A 47 -11.30 20.81 -1.79
CA LEU A 47 -11.36 19.70 -2.76
C LEU A 47 -10.20 19.77 -3.78
N THR A 48 -9.86 20.97 -4.27
CA THR A 48 -8.74 21.17 -5.19
C THR A 48 -7.39 20.86 -4.54
N GLN A 49 -7.18 21.27 -3.30
CA GLN A 49 -5.95 20.97 -2.54
C GLN A 49 -5.83 19.47 -2.24
N GLN A 50 -6.92 18.80 -1.90
CA GLN A 50 -6.94 17.34 -1.71
C GLN A 50 -6.54 16.60 -2.98
N LEU A 51 -7.12 16.96 -4.13
CA LEU A 51 -6.79 16.35 -5.41
C LEU A 51 -5.33 16.61 -5.81
N LEU A 52 -4.81 17.83 -5.57
CA LEU A 52 -3.40 18.14 -5.78
C LEU A 52 -2.48 17.29 -4.89
N LEU A 53 -2.82 17.10 -3.62
CA LEU A 53 -2.04 16.28 -2.70
C LEU A 53 -2.04 14.80 -3.12
N ILE A 54 -3.21 14.28 -3.53
CA ILE A 54 -3.36 12.93 -4.09
C ILE A 54 -2.55 12.78 -5.39
N GLY A 55 -2.57 13.80 -6.25
CA GLY A 55 -1.76 13.86 -7.47
C GLY A 55 -0.26 13.86 -7.17
N LEU A 56 0.17 14.60 -6.16
CA LEU A 56 1.57 14.62 -5.71
C LEU A 56 2.02 13.25 -5.18
N PHE A 57 1.20 12.61 -4.34
CA PHE A 57 1.48 11.25 -3.86
C PHE A 57 1.58 10.25 -5.00
N THR A 58 0.69 10.39 -5.98
CA THR A 58 0.72 9.59 -7.20
C THR A 58 2.02 9.78 -7.96
N LEU A 59 2.47 11.02 -8.16
CA LEU A 59 3.69 11.33 -8.89
C LEU A 59 4.93 10.75 -8.20
N ILE A 60 5.02 10.91 -6.88
CA ILE A 60 6.11 10.32 -6.07
C ILE A 60 6.09 8.80 -6.19
N ALA A 61 4.91 8.18 -6.05
CA ALA A 61 4.77 6.74 -6.18
C ALA A 61 5.10 6.25 -7.60
N ALA A 62 4.74 7.00 -8.64
CA ALA A 62 5.03 6.66 -10.02
C ALA A 62 6.53 6.68 -10.32
N ILE A 63 7.27 7.66 -9.79
CA ILE A 63 8.74 7.75 -9.97
C ILE A 63 9.45 6.55 -9.31
N VAL A 64 8.98 6.10 -8.16
CA VAL A 64 9.64 5.00 -7.44
C VAL A 64 9.14 3.62 -7.89
N LYS A 65 7.82 3.40 -7.91
CA LYS A 65 7.23 2.11 -8.28
C LYS A 65 7.23 1.88 -9.79
N GLY A 66 7.13 2.93 -10.61
CA GLY A 66 7.09 2.79 -12.06
C GLY A 66 8.32 2.06 -12.62
N PRO A 67 9.55 2.54 -12.39
CA PRO A 67 10.76 1.86 -12.82
C PRO A 67 10.90 0.46 -12.23
N LEU A 68 10.58 0.32 -10.94
CA LEU A 68 10.66 -0.98 -10.25
C LEU A 68 9.72 -2.02 -10.89
N MET A 69 8.52 -1.61 -11.30
CA MET A 69 7.55 -2.48 -11.96
C MET A 69 8.05 -2.95 -13.35
N LEU A 70 8.75 -2.08 -14.09
CA LEU A 70 9.38 -2.45 -15.36
C LEU A 70 10.51 -3.46 -15.16
N VAL A 71 11.39 -3.22 -14.18
CA VAL A 71 12.51 -4.13 -13.87
C VAL A 71 11.99 -5.51 -13.43
N TRP A 72 10.97 -5.56 -12.57
CA TRP A 72 10.37 -6.84 -12.20
C TRP A 72 9.68 -7.54 -13.37
N GLY A 73 9.02 -6.79 -14.25
CA GLY A 73 8.40 -7.34 -15.46
C GLY A 73 9.41 -7.93 -16.44
N THR A 74 10.56 -7.28 -16.63
CA THR A 74 11.63 -7.81 -17.48
C THR A 74 12.29 -9.04 -16.86
N ILE A 75 12.56 -9.04 -15.55
CA ILE A 75 13.10 -10.22 -14.86
C ILE A 75 12.12 -11.40 -14.95
N TYR A 76 10.84 -11.17 -14.66
CA TYR A 76 9.81 -12.22 -14.73
C TYR A 76 9.70 -12.78 -16.15
N SER A 77 9.61 -11.92 -17.16
CA SER A 77 9.52 -12.36 -18.56
C SER A 77 10.79 -13.06 -19.03
N ALA A 78 11.98 -12.63 -18.60
CA ALA A 78 13.23 -13.32 -18.89
C ALA A 78 13.27 -14.71 -18.24
N LEU A 79 12.84 -14.84 -16.98
CA LEU A 79 12.79 -16.13 -16.28
C LEU A 79 11.83 -17.12 -16.97
N VAL A 80 10.64 -16.63 -17.36
CA VAL A 80 9.62 -17.39 -18.07
C VAL A 80 10.08 -17.80 -19.46
N ALA A 81 10.77 -16.90 -20.18
CA ALA A 81 11.30 -17.18 -21.52
C ALA A 81 12.46 -18.17 -21.51
N LEU A 82 13.33 -18.11 -20.49
CA LEU A 82 14.49 -19.00 -20.36
C LEU A 82 14.08 -20.43 -19.99
N PHE A 83 12.98 -20.58 -19.25
CA PHE A 83 12.51 -21.87 -18.78
C PHE A 83 10.97 -21.93 -18.76
N PRO A 84 10.34 -22.40 -19.85
CA PRO A 84 8.88 -22.49 -19.96
C PRO A 84 8.17 -23.22 -18.81
N PRO A 85 8.72 -24.33 -18.23
CA PRO A 85 8.08 -25.03 -17.11
C PRO A 85 8.01 -24.21 -15.81
N PHE A 86 8.97 -23.30 -15.58
CA PHE A 86 8.98 -22.46 -14.38
C PHE A 86 7.85 -21.43 -14.39
N ALA A 87 7.23 -21.13 -15.54
CA ALA A 87 6.11 -20.21 -15.62
C ALA A 87 4.89 -20.66 -14.79
N LEU A 88 4.55 -21.95 -14.86
CA LEU A 88 3.46 -22.54 -14.06
C LEU A 88 3.81 -22.53 -12.56
N VAL A 89 5.04 -22.91 -12.22
CA VAL A 89 5.51 -22.95 -10.83
C VAL A 89 5.53 -21.54 -10.21
N LEU A 90 6.05 -20.53 -10.92
CA LEU A 90 6.05 -19.14 -10.48
C LEU A 90 4.64 -18.60 -10.35
N SER A 91 3.75 -18.87 -11.33
CA SER A 91 2.36 -18.42 -11.26
C SER A 91 1.65 -18.99 -10.04
N LEU A 92 1.85 -20.28 -9.74
CA LEU A 92 1.27 -20.94 -8.57
C LEU A 92 1.87 -20.38 -7.26
N LEU A 93 3.19 -20.16 -7.22
CA LEU A 93 3.87 -19.55 -6.09
C LEU A 93 3.33 -18.13 -5.82
N PHE A 94 3.24 -17.30 -6.85
CA PHE A 94 2.68 -15.96 -6.75
C PHE A 94 1.22 -15.98 -6.31
N PHE A 95 0.44 -16.95 -6.76
CA PHE A 95 -0.95 -17.12 -6.33
C PHE A 95 -1.05 -17.40 -4.82
N ILE A 96 -0.27 -18.35 -4.31
CA ILE A 96 -0.25 -18.69 -2.87
C ILE A 96 0.24 -17.50 -2.03
N ILE A 97 1.29 -16.81 -2.45
CA ILE A 97 1.81 -15.62 -1.77
C ILE A 97 0.76 -14.51 -1.76
N ASN A 98 0.06 -14.27 -2.89
CA ASN A 98 -0.98 -13.26 -2.98
C ASN A 98 -2.17 -13.57 -2.06
N LEU A 99 -2.59 -14.83 -1.94
CA LEU A 99 -3.66 -15.25 -1.02
C LEU A 99 -3.31 -14.91 0.44
N GLY A 100 -2.11 -15.28 0.88
CA GLY A 100 -1.63 -14.95 2.24
C GLY A 100 -1.49 -13.45 2.47
N THR A 101 -1.13 -12.70 1.42
CA THR A 101 -1.01 -11.24 1.47
C THR A 101 -2.37 -10.57 1.62
N VAL A 102 -3.40 -11.00 0.88
CA VAL A 102 -4.77 -10.45 0.98
C VAL A 102 -5.34 -10.62 2.39
N MET A 103 -5.24 -11.83 2.96
CA MET A 103 -5.72 -12.11 4.32
C MET A 103 -4.95 -11.36 5.41
N LYS A 104 -3.68 -11.01 5.18
CA LYS A 104 -2.86 -10.25 6.13
C LYS A 104 -2.97 -8.73 5.95
N SER A 105 -3.31 -8.26 4.74
CA SER A 105 -3.24 -6.85 4.35
C SER A 105 -4.58 -6.11 4.41
N TRP A 106 -5.71 -6.78 4.68
CA TRP A 106 -7.02 -6.12 4.76
C TRP A 106 -7.04 -4.95 5.77
N ARG A 107 -6.30 -5.06 6.88
CA ARG A 107 -6.19 -3.99 7.89
C ARG A 107 -5.55 -2.73 7.31
N ILE A 108 -4.48 -2.91 6.54
CA ILE A 108 -3.77 -1.85 5.84
C ILE A 108 -4.68 -1.23 4.77
N THR A 109 -5.41 -2.07 4.04
CA THR A 109 -6.40 -1.62 3.05
C THR A 109 -7.48 -0.77 3.70
N LEU A 110 -8.05 -1.18 4.83
CA LEU A 110 -9.03 -0.40 5.58
C LEU A 110 -8.45 0.92 6.10
N THR A 111 -7.24 0.93 6.66
CA THR A 111 -6.58 2.17 7.09
C THR A 111 -6.35 3.12 5.92
N SER A 112 -5.93 2.60 4.76
CA SER A 112 -5.76 3.43 3.56
C SER A 112 -7.09 3.94 3.01
N ALA A 113 -8.15 3.13 3.04
CA ALA A 113 -9.48 3.54 2.67
C ALA A 113 -9.97 4.67 3.59
N TYR A 114 -9.80 4.52 4.90
CA TYR A 114 -10.10 5.56 5.88
C TYR A 114 -9.32 6.85 5.59
N PHE A 115 -8.01 6.74 5.32
CA PHE A 115 -7.13 7.87 5.06
C PHE A 115 -7.57 8.76 3.89
N TYR A 116 -8.13 8.18 2.83
CA TYR A 116 -8.55 8.94 1.64
C TYR A 116 -10.06 9.20 1.58
N LEU A 117 -10.90 8.24 1.99
CA LEU A 117 -12.36 8.37 1.88
C LEU A 117 -12.93 9.36 2.89
N ILE A 118 -12.38 9.44 4.11
CA ILE A 118 -12.90 10.35 5.13
C ILE A 118 -12.72 11.83 4.70
N PRO A 119 -11.53 12.30 4.29
CA PRO A 119 -11.34 13.65 3.75
C PRO A 119 -12.22 13.99 2.54
N LEU A 120 -12.42 13.03 1.64
CA LEU A 120 -13.30 13.21 0.48
C LEU A 120 -14.77 13.27 0.91
N GLY A 121 -15.17 12.42 1.84
CA GLY A 121 -16.51 12.42 2.44
C GLY A 121 -16.84 13.73 3.14
N PHE A 122 -15.89 14.38 3.80
CA PHE A 122 -16.08 15.72 4.37
C PHE A 122 -16.50 16.76 3.33
N ASN A 123 -15.95 16.70 2.11
CA ASN A 123 -16.37 17.63 1.06
C ASN A 123 -17.79 17.35 0.57
N LEU A 124 -18.26 16.10 0.63
CA LEU A 124 -19.67 15.77 0.38
C LEU A 124 -20.58 16.25 1.53
N LEU A 125 -20.12 16.16 2.77
CA LEU A 125 -20.89 16.66 3.92
C LEU A 125 -21.03 18.19 3.89
N LYS A 126 -20.03 18.91 3.37
CA LYS A 126 -20.10 20.37 3.17
C LYS A 126 -21.19 20.79 2.19
N THR A 127 -21.65 19.92 1.28
CA THR A 127 -22.76 20.24 0.37
C THR A 127 -24.13 20.06 1.00
N THR A 128 -24.20 19.65 2.27
CA THR A 128 -25.45 19.42 3.00
C THR A 128 -25.66 20.54 4.02
N ASP A 129 -26.74 21.31 3.88
CA ASP A 129 -27.00 22.51 4.69
C ASP A 129 -27.09 22.25 6.19
N TRP A 130 -27.55 21.06 6.61
CA TRP A 130 -27.68 20.67 8.02
C TRP A 130 -26.35 20.35 8.72
N VAL A 131 -25.32 19.99 7.95
CA VAL A 131 -24.03 19.50 8.46
C VAL A 131 -22.92 20.55 8.27
N SER A 132 -23.23 21.64 7.58
CA SER A 132 -22.28 22.69 7.17
C SER A 132 -21.82 23.61 8.32
N THR A 133 -22.38 23.46 9.52
CA THR A 133 -21.99 24.27 10.68
C THR A 133 -20.49 24.10 10.97
N PRO A 134 -19.70 25.19 10.98
CA PRO A 134 -18.23 25.10 11.03
C PRO A 134 -17.72 24.41 12.30
N TYR A 135 -18.40 24.59 13.43
CA TYR A 135 -18.07 23.91 14.69
C TYR A 135 -18.30 22.39 14.63
N PHE A 136 -19.37 21.94 13.96
CA PHE A 136 -19.69 20.52 13.81
C PHE A 136 -18.68 19.83 12.89
N LEU A 137 -18.36 20.43 11.74
CA LEU A 137 -17.35 19.92 10.81
C LEU A 137 -15.96 19.85 11.46
N THR A 138 -15.58 20.88 12.22
CA THR A 138 -14.29 20.90 12.93
C THR A 138 -14.23 19.81 14.02
N GLY A 139 -15.32 19.61 14.77
CA GLY A 139 -15.42 18.53 15.75
C GLY A 139 -15.29 17.15 15.10
N LEU A 140 -15.97 16.93 13.98
CA LEU A 140 -15.91 15.66 13.24
C LEU A 140 -14.52 15.44 12.61
N ALA A 141 -13.85 16.51 12.15
CA ALA A 141 -12.47 16.46 11.67
C ALA A 141 -11.48 16.06 12.78
N LEU A 142 -11.58 16.66 13.96
CA LEU A 142 -10.77 16.27 15.13
C LEU A 142 -11.03 14.82 15.54
N LEU A 143 -12.30 14.41 15.57
CA LEU A 143 -12.68 13.02 15.87
C LEU A 143 -12.11 12.05 14.83
N SER A 144 -12.04 12.45 13.55
CA SER A 144 -11.45 11.65 12.47
C SER A 144 -9.93 11.52 12.61
N ILE A 145 -9.24 12.59 13.02
CA ILE A 145 -7.79 12.55 13.30
C ILE A 145 -7.50 11.62 14.49
N LEU A 146 -8.30 11.70 15.55
CA LEU A 146 -8.21 10.78 16.69
C LEU A 146 -8.49 9.34 16.26
N GLY A 147 -9.52 9.12 15.44
CA GLY A 147 -9.83 7.82 14.86
C GLY A 147 -8.65 7.23 14.09
N LEU A 148 -8.01 8.03 13.23
CA LEU A 148 -6.81 7.60 12.51
C LEU A 148 -5.67 7.23 13.47
N HIS A 149 -5.45 8.02 14.53
CA HIS A 149 -4.43 7.74 15.54
C HIS A 149 -4.63 6.36 16.19
N PHE A 150 -5.85 6.04 16.63
CA PHE A 150 -6.15 4.74 17.23
C PHE A 150 -6.03 3.58 16.23
N ILE A 151 -6.46 3.79 14.99
CA ILE A 151 -6.31 2.78 13.92
C ILE A 151 -4.82 2.49 13.66
N LEU A 152 -3.98 3.53 13.59
CA LEU A 152 -2.53 3.41 13.44
C LEU A 152 -1.90 2.63 14.61
N GLU A 153 -2.25 2.99 15.85
CA GLU A 153 -1.75 2.31 17.03
C GLU A 153 -2.15 0.83 17.05
N TRP A 154 -3.40 0.52 16.70
CA TRP A 154 -3.89 -0.84 16.56
C TRP A 154 -3.14 -1.63 15.48
N LEU A 155 -2.79 -0.98 14.38
CA LEU A 155 -2.06 -1.61 13.28
C LEU A 155 -0.60 -1.89 13.65
N TYR A 156 0.06 -0.97 14.36
CA TYR A 156 1.42 -1.15 14.87
C TYR A 156 1.52 -2.31 15.86
N LYS A 157 0.53 -2.48 16.75
CA LYS A 157 0.46 -3.64 17.66
C LYS A 157 0.39 -4.98 16.90
N ASN A 158 -0.12 -4.96 15.67
CA ASN A 158 -0.42 -6.14 14.86
C ASN A 158 0.56 -6.39 13.69
N ASN A 159 1.83 -5.98 13.82
CA ASN A 159 2.96 -6.27 12.92
C ASN A 159 3.15 -5.37 11.68
N SER A 160 2.49 -4.21 11.56
CA SER A 160 2.83 -3.29 10.46
C SER A 160 4.01 -2.40 10.83
N LEU A 161 5.15 -2.50 10.12
CA LEU A 161 6.23 -1.52 10.24
C LEU A 161 5.73 -0.15 9.72
N GLY A 162 5.79 0.88 10.56
CA GLY A 162 5.31 2.24 10.22
C GLY A 162 5.81 2.79 8.88
N ARG A 163 7.09 2.54 8.53
CA ARG A 163 7.64 2.93 7.23
C ARG A 163 6.97 2.24 6.04
N LEU A 164 6.73 0.93 6.13
CA LEU A 164 6.07 0.16 5.07
C LEU A 164 4.62 0.60 4.93
N LEU A 165 3.94 0.82 6.06
CA LEU A 165 2.57 1.32 6.09
C LEU A 165 2.43 2.68 5.39
N THR A 166 3.28 3.65 5.74
CA THR A 166 3.26 4.97 5.11
C THR A 166 3.49 4.87 3.61
N TRP A 167 4.44 4.04 3.19
CA TRP A 167 4.71 3.83 1.77
C TRP A 167 3.53 3.18 1.04
N GLN A 168 2.86 2.22 1.69
CA GLN A 168 1.66 1.59 1.14
C GLN A 168 0.54 2.61 0.97
N ILE A 169 0.22 3.39 2.01
CA ILE A 169 -0.84 4.42 1.97
C ILE A 169 -0.55 5.43 0.85
N ILE A 170 0.64 6.03 0.81
CA ILE A 170 1.03 7.01 -0.23
C ILE A 170 0.91 6.44 -1.64
N SER A 171 1.16 5.14 -1.81
CA SER A 171 1.13 4.48 -3.11
C SER A 171 -0.25 4.00 -3.58
N VAL A 172 -1.28 4.08 -2.74
CA VAL A 172 -2.66 3.68 -3.06
C VAL A 172 -3.21 4.42 -4.28
N PRO A 173 -3.17 5.76 -4.37
CA PRO A 173 -3.76 6.46 -5.51
C PRO A 173 -3.09 6.09 -6.84
N PHE A 174 -1.77 5.90 -6.86
CA PHE A 174 -1.07 5.36 -8.02
C PHE A 174 -1.55 3.94 -8.40
N SER A 175 -1.77 3.08 -7.41
CA SER A 175 -2.24 1.71 -7.63
C SER A 175 -3.68 1.70 -8.18
N LEU A 176 -4.55 2.59 -7.71
CA LEU A 176 -5.90 2.79 -8.23
C LEU A 176 -5.87 3.29 -9.69
N LEU A 177 -4.98 4.24 -10.00
CA LEU A 177 -4.82 4.70 -11.38
C LEU A 177 -4.39 3.59 -12.31
N LEU A 178 -3.49 2.69 -11.90
CA LEU A 178 -3.11 1.54 -12.72
C LEU A 178 -4.29 0.58 -13.02
N ILE A 179 -5.24 0.44 -12.09
CA ILE A 179 -6.45 -0.37 -12.28
C ILE A 179 -7.40 0.30 -13.26
N ILE A 180 -7.55 1.62 -13.16
CA ILE A 180 -8.44 2.42 -14.02
C ILE A 180 -7.83 2.61 -15.42
N LEU A 181 -6.51 2.63 -15.54
CA LEU A 181 -5.82 2.87 -16.80
C LEU A 181 -6.05 1.69 -17.77
N PRO A 182 -6.68 1.92 -18.94
CA PRO A 182 -6.98 0.84 -19.87
C PRO A 182 -5.69 0.18 -20.36
N SER A 183 -5.59 -1.14 -20.22
CA SER A 183 -4.45 -1.98 -20.64
C SER A 183 -4.07 -1.85 -22.13
N ARG A 184 -4.93 -1.20 -22.92
CA ARG A 184 -4.73 -0.92 -24.34
C ARG A 184 -3.68 0.18 -24.59
N LEU A 185 -3.46 1.10 -23.65
CA LEU A 185 -2.44 2.14 -23.78
C LEU A 185 -1.02 1.62 -23.51
N THR A 186 -0.89 0.57 -22.70
CA THR A 186 0.39 -0.08 -22.37
C THR A 186 0.91 -1.00 -23.49
N LYS A 187 0.03 -1.55 -24.34
CA LYS A 187 0.42 -2.44 -25.45
C LYS A 187 0.77 -1.73 -26.77
N GLY A 188 0.57 -0.41 -26.87
CA GLY A 188 0.51 0.28 -28.16
C GLY A 188 1.83 0.70 -28.83
N ARG A 189 3.02 0.54 -28.21
CA ARG A 189 4.26 1.16 -28.77
C ARG A 189 5.50 0.28 -28.97
N PHE A 190 5.46 -1.03 -28.68
CA PHE A 190 6.64 -1.90 -28.84
C PHE A 190 6.49 -3.06 -29.85
N GLY A 191 5.57 -2.92 -30.81
CA GLY A 191 5.22 -4.02 -31.72
C GLY A 191 5.19 -3.71 -33.21
N LYS A 192 5.76 -2.58 -33.69
CA LYS A 192 5.90 -2.36 -35.14
C LYS A 192 7.06 -3.22 -35.66
N LYS A 193 6.83 -4.54 -35.77
CA LYS A 193 7.63 -5.40 -36.64
C LYS A 193 7.55 -4.80 -38.05
N ARG A 194 8.61 -4.13 -38.49
CA ARG A 194 8.78 -3.76 -39.90
C ARG A 194 8.92 -5.09 -40.64
N ILE A 195 7.86 -5.51 -41.32
CA ILE A 195 7.91 -6.61 -42.27
C ILE A 195 8.80 -6.11 -43.43
N PRO A 196 9.89 -6.81 -43.80
CA PRO A 196 10.70 -6.40 -44.93
C PRO A 196 9.86 -6.52 -46.20
N LYS A 197 9.75 -5.41 -46.92
CA LYS A 197 9.10 -5.30 -48.22
C LYS A 197 9.84 -6.25 -49.16
N LYS A 198 9.20 -7.36 -49.58
CA LYS A 198 9.75 -8.26 -50.60
C LYS A 198 10.06 -7.43 -51.84
N VAL A 199 11.33 -7.44 -52.25
CA VAL A 199 11.79 -6.96 -53.54
C VAL A 199 11.16 -7.87 -54.61
N LYS A 200 10.39 -7.29 -55.52
CA LYS A 200 10.03 -7.96 -56.78
C LYS A 200 11.22 -7.77 -57.72
N LEU A 201 11.82 -8.89 -58.12
CA LEU A 201 12.63 -8.99 -59.34
C LEU A 201 11.72 -8.79 -60.56
#